data_AF-A0A482J688-F1
#
_entry.id   AF-A0A482J688-F1
#
_cell.length_a   1.000
_cell.length_b   1.000
_cell.length_c   1.000
_cell.angle_alpha   90.00
_cell.angle_beta   90.00
_cell.angle_gamma   90.00
#
_symmetry.space_group_name_H-M   'P 1'
#
loop_
_entity.id
_entity.type
_entity.pdbx_description
1 polymer ?
#
loop_
_entity_poly.entity_id
_entity_poly.type
_entity_poly.pdbx_seq_one_letter_code
_entity_poly.pdbx_strand_id
1 'polypeptide(L)'
;MNQQAALVRVIEAAKAQLEDIRSGIEANLYDPKENDIIGLEAAITLIELEAGTGAVSPAIVLVTTKDGILNTAHDGQVTIEVIDFDTAAGLDTRLLPEAYRELVTTVFDDPHHHGIRYQGENTKLELVYCDAASCQVSECVVVAGAISNDQLALIAGKLQQGGLLIAQQVGLPTPSLQLQGTSGWPSEIDHVFTCLEAFESGAPQLSAILTLDEPTHDITIHELVARFSAVSAWDVDAEWNRLKSLV
;
A
#
# COMPACT_ATOMS: atom_id res chain seq x y z
N MET A 1 11.72 21.26 -13.24
CA MET A 1 13.17 21.13 -12.96
C MET A 1 13.69 20.02 -13.86
N ASN A 2 14.83 20.18 -14.53
CA ASN A 2 15.41 19.08 -15.30
C ASN A 2 15.78 17.97 -14.30
N GLN A 3 15.18 16.77 -14.40
CA GLN A 3 15.43 15.62 -13.51
C GLN A 3 16.92 15.29 -13.44
N GLN A 4 17.63 15.49 -14.55
CA GLN A 4 19.08 15.37 -14.64
C GLN A 4 19.82 16.38 -13.75
N ALA A 5 19.31 17.60 -13.60
CA ALA A 5 19.92 18.63 -12.74
C ALA A 5 19.69 18.38 -11.25
N ALA A 6 18.57 17.75 -10.87
CA ALA A 6 18.32 17.34 -9.49
C ALA A 6 19.22 16.16 -9.08
N LEU A 7 19.33 15.15 -9.95
CA LEU A 7 20.23 14.02 -9.76
C LEU A 7 21.70 14.45 -9.66
N VAL A 8 22.14 15.38 -10.52
CA VAL A 8 23.48 15.98 -10.44
C VAL A 8 23.74 16.62 -9.07
N ARG A 9 22.77 17.38 -8.52
CA ARG A 9 22.93 18.00 -7.19
C ARG A 9 23.01 16.97 -6.06
N VAL A 10 22.27 15.86 -6.16
CA VAL A 10 22.34 14.76 -5.19
C VAL A 10 23.70 14.08 -5.24
N ILE A 11 24.22 13.81 -6.45
CA ILE A 11 25.56 13.26 -6.65
C ILE A 11 26.62 14.23 -6.11
N GLU A 12 26.49 15.54 -6.36
CA GLU A 12 27.40 16.56 -5.84
C GLU A 12 27.39 16.62 -4.30
N ALA A 13 26.22 16.53 -3.67
CA ALA A 13 26.10 16.49 -2.22
C ALA A 13 26.72 15.22 -1.62
N ALA A 14 26.48 14.06 -2.24
CA ALA A 14 27.07 12.79 -1.81
C ALA A 14 28.61 12.81 -1.95
N LYS A 15 29.15 13.41 -3.01
CA LYS A 15 30.59 13.63 -3.18
C LYS A 15 31.18 14.58 -2.16
N ALA A 16 30.47 15.67 -1.82
CA ALA A 16 30.91 16.60 -0.79
C ALA A 16 30.97 15.92 0.59
N GLN A 17 29.99 15.06 0.90
CA GLN A 17 29.98 14.26 2.12
C GLN A 17 31.13 13.25 2.15
N LEU A 18 31.38 12.54 1.05
CA LEU A 18 32.53 11.62 0.93
C LEU A 18 33.86 12.33 1.23
N GLU A 19 34.02 13.56 0.75
CA GLU A 19 35.24 14.33 0.97
C GLU A 19 35.36 14.83 2.42
N ASP A 20 34.25 15.20 3.07
CA ASP A 20 34.23 15.54 4.50
C ASP A 20 34.64 14.35 5.35
N ILE A 21 34.10 13.16 5.05
CA ILE A 21 34.42 11.91 5.75
C ILE A 21 35.92 11.57 5.62
N ARG A 22 36.46 11.62 4.40
CA ARG A 22 37.90 11.39 4.14
C ARG A 22 38.77 12.37 4.92
N SER A 23 38.44 13.66 4.83
CA SER A 23 39.17 14.72 5.54
C SER A 23 39.10 14.56 7.05
N GLY A 24 37.93 14.19 7.57
CA GLY A 24 37.71 13.93 8.99
C GLY A 24 38.50 12.72 9.49
N ILE A 25 38.60 11.64 8.70
CA ILE A 25 39.43 10.48 9.05
C ILE A 25 40.92 10.85 9.05
N GLU A 26 41.39 11.57 8.05
CA GLU A 26 42.79 12.05 8.00
C GLU A 26 43.13 12.97 9.19
N ALA A 27 42.16 13.77 9.64
CA ALA A 27 42.26 14.63 10.80
C ALA A 27 42.03 13.93 12.15
N ASN A 28 41.75 12.61 12.17
CA ASN A 28 41.34 11.82 13.33
C ASN A 28 40.08 12.35 14.05
N LEU A 29 39.13 12.94 13.31
CA LEU A 29 37.83 13.41 13.79
C LEU A 29 36.74 12.34 13.69
N TYR A 30 36.87 11.40 12.74
CA TYR A 30 35.94 10.29 12.52
C TYR A 30 36.68 8.95 12.62
N ASP A 31 36.01 7.90 13.12
CA ASP A 31 36.58 6.55 13.15
C ASP A 31 36.45 5.89 11.77
N PRO A 32 37.55 5.56 11.07
CA PRO A 32 37.49 4.88 9.78
C PRO A 32 36.80 3.52 9.81
N LYS A 33 36.55 2.92 10.98
CA LYS A 33 35.76 1.69 11.11
C LYS A 33 34.25 1.91 11.16
N GLU A 34 33.82 3.13 11.47
CA GLU A 34 32.39 3.51 11.53
C GLU A 34 31.91 4.18 10.25
N ASN A 35 32.82 4.43 9.29
CA ASN A 35 32.61 5.19 8.05
C ASN A 35 33.02 4.34 6.83
N ASP A 36 32.06 3.85 6.03
CA ASP A 36 32.36 3.03 4.83
C ASP A 36 32.63 3.88 3.58
N ILE A 37 33.84 4.44 3.51
CA ILE A 37 34.33 5.23 2.37
C ILE A 37 34.21 4.46 1.05
N ILE A 38 34.60 3.18 1.04
CA ILE A 38 34.63 2.36 -0.19
C ILE A 38 33.21 2.08 -0.68
N GLY A 39 32.27 1.81 0.23
CA GLY A 39 30.85 1.62 -0.08
C GLY A 39 30.21 2.90 -0.62
N LEU A 40 30.49 4.06 -0.02
CA LEU A 40 30.00 5.35 -0.49
C LEU A 40 30.57 5.73 -1.87
N GLU A 41 31.86 5.48 -2.12
CA GLU A 41 32.50 5.66 -3.43
C GLU A 41 31.89 4.76 -4.51
N ALA A 42 31.66 3.49 -4.20
CA ALA A 42 31.03 2.54 -5.12
C ALA A 42 29.59 2.95 -5.44
N ALA A 43 28.82 3.39 -4.44
CA ALA A 43 27.45 3.88 -4.62
C ALA A 43 27.39 5.14 -5.51
N ILE A 44 28.27 6.13 -5.27
CA ILE A 44 28.39 7.32 -6.11
C ILE A 44 28.77 6.91 -7.55
N THR A 45 29.76 6.03 -7.71
CA THR A 45 30.22 5.57 -9.03
C THR A 45 29.11 4.87 -9.82
N LEU A 46 28.30 4.04 -9.14
CA LEU A 46 27.16 3.35 -9.75
C LEU A 46 26.09 4.35 -10.20
N ILE A 47 25.72 5.30 -9.33
CA ILE A 47 24.73 6.35 -9.63
C ILE A 47 25.22 7.23 -10.80
N GLU A 48 26.52 7.54 -10.87
CA GLU A 48 27.12 8.29 -11.97
C GLU A 48 27.16 7.52 -13.29
N LEU A 49 27.45 6.21 -13.23
CA LEU A 49 27.46 5.34 -14.39
C LEU A 49 26.05 5.25 -15.01
N GLU A 50 25.04 5.04 -14.18
CA GLU A 50 23.64 5.01 -14.59
C GLU A 50 23.17 6.39 -15.09
N ALA A 51 23.55 7.49 -14.41
CA ALA A 51 23.29 8.87 -14.87
C ALA A 51 23.88 9.18 -16.26
N GLY A 52 24.96 8.47 -16.63
CA GLY A 52 25.63 8.61 -17.93
C GLY A 52 24.96 7.87 -19.10
N THR A 53 24.04 6.93 -18.87
CA THR A 53 23.40 6.12 -19.94
C THR A 53 22.16 6.77 -20.56
N GLY A 54 21.78 7.96 -20.09
CA GLY A 54 20.71 8.77 -20.71
C GLY A 54 19.28 8.32 -20.42
N ALA A 55 19.09 7.32 -19.56
CA ALA A 55 17.79 6.78 -19.20
C ALA A 55 17.69 6.46 -17.70
N VAL A 56 18.00 7.43 -16.83
CA VAL A 56 17.73 7.25 -15.40
C VAL A 56 16.29 7.63 -15.11
N SER A 57 15.43 6.61 -15.04
CA SER A 57 14.20 6.71 -14.24
C SER A 57 14.59 7.03 -12.79
N PRO A 58 13.91 7.96 -12.12
CA PRO A 58 14.34 8.45 -10.82
C PRO A 58 14.30 7.35 -9.76
N ALA A 59 15.45 6.74 -9.49
CA ALA A 59 15.71 6.03 -8.25
C ALA A 59 15.76 7.08 -7.13
N ILE A 60 14.73 7.13 -6.28
CA ILE A 60 14.75 7.95 -5.08
C ILE A 60 15.74 7.30 -4.11
N VAL A 61 16.76 8.07 -3.71
CA VAL A 61 17.59 7.74 -2.53
C VAL A 61 16.72 8.01 -1.30
N LEU A 62 16.18 6.95 -0.70
CA LEU A 62 15.36 7.02 0.50
C LEU A 62 16.21 6.59 1.70
N VAL A 63 16.48 7.51 2.62
CA VAL A 63 17.14 7.22 3.91
C VAL A 63 16.09 6.62 4.83
N THR A 64 15.92 5.31 5.00
CA THR A 64 14.96 4.74 5.97
C THR A 64 15.67 3.88 7.02
N THR A 65 14.99 3.61 8.14
CA THR A 65 15.46 2.63 9.13
C THR A 65 14.65 1.35 9.02
N LYS A 66 15.35 0.31 8.55
CA LYS A 66 15.25 -1.10 8.99
C LYS A 66 13.90 -1.79 8.70
N ASP A 67 13.70 -2.20 7.44
CA ASP A 67 13.17 -3.54 7.12
C ASP A 67 13.10 -3.89 5.62
N GLY A 68 13.77 -3.13 4.75
CA GLY A 68 14.72 -3.82 3.89
C GLY A 68 15.14 -3.14 2.59
N ILE A 69 16.32 -3.59 2.17
CA ILE A 69 17.30 -2.78 1.50
C ILE A 69 17.91 -3.63 0.39
N LEU A 70 18.07 -3.08 -0.81
CA LEU A 70 18.83 -3.76 -1.87
C LEU A 70 20.34 -3.60 -1.65
N ASN A 71 20.76 -2.45 -1.13
CA ASN A 71 22.14 -2.21 -0.67
C ASN A 71 22.17 -1.14 0.43
N THR A 72 22.91 -1.40 1.51
CA THR A 72 22.97 -0.54 2.70
C THR A 72 24.39 -0.03 2.87
N ALA A 73 24.58 1.28 2.86
CA ALA A 73 25.83 1.89 3.32
C ALA A 73 25.58 2.54 4.69
N HIS A 74 26.44 2.22 5.66
CA HIS A 74 26.39 2.80 7.00
C HIS A 74 27.60 3.71 7.22
N ASP A 75 27.32 4.91 7.72
CA ASP A 75 28.34 5.83 8.16
C ASP A 75 27.86 6.62 9.40
N GLY A 76 28.28 6.19 10.59
CA GLY A 76 27.91 6.83 11.86
C GLY A 76 26.39 7.00 12.04
N GLN A 77 25.87 8.21 11.77
CA GLN A 77 24.44 8.58 11.88
C GLN A 77 23.64 8.49 10.57
N VAL A 78 24.28 8.19 9.44
CA VAL A 78 23.63 8.19 8.12
C VAL A 78 23.60 6.76 7.56
N THR A 79 22.43 6.35 7.08
CA THR A 79 22.26 5.11 6.33
C THR A 79 21.68 5.45 4.96
N ILE A 80 22.35 5.00 3.90
CA ILE A 80 21.89 5.19 2.51
C ILE A 80 21.30 3.87 2.03
N GLU A 81 20.02 3.89 1.67
CA GLU A 81 19.31 2.74 1.11
C GLU A 81 18.87 3.06 -0.32
N VAL A 82 19.20 2.17 -1.25
CA VAL A 82 18.69 2.22 -2.63
C VAL A 82 17.40 1.42 -2.68
N ILE A 83 16.29 2.11 -2.99
CA ILE A 83 14.99 1.48 -3.22
C ILE A 83 14.76 1.45 -4.72
N ASP A 84 14.75 0.25 -5.27
CA ASP A 84 14.33 0.00 -6.65
C ASP A 84 12.80 -0.05 -6.67
N PHE A 85 12.19 0.91 -7.35
CA PHE A 85 10.74 0.98 -7.54
C PHE A 85 10.28 0.21 -8.79
N ASP A 86 11.22 -0.25 -9.63
CA ASP A 86 10.96 -0.93 -10.90
C ASP A 86 10.93 -2.47 -10.74
N THR A 87 11.50 -3.02 -9.67
CA THR A 87 11.34 -4.46 -9.35
C THR A 87 10.02 -4.73 -8.65
N ALA A 88 9.17 -5.54 -9.29
CA ALA A 88 7.97 -6.11 -8.69
C ALA A 88 8.37 -7.01 -7.50
N ALA A 89 8.46 -6.43 -6.29
CA ALA A 89 8.73 -7.17 -5.07
C ALA A 89 7.49 -8.00 -4.72
N GLY A 90 7.61 -9.32 -4.86
CA GLY A 90 6.57 -10.26 -4.46
C GLY A 90 6.18 -10.09 -3.00
N LEU A 91 4.87 -10.03 -2.77
CA LEU A 91 4.12 -10.32 -1.53
C LEU A 91 4.45 -9.60 -0.22
N ASP A 92 5.54 -8.84 -0.08
CA ASP A 92 5.81 -8.01 1.11
C ASP A 92 6.28 -6.60 0.70
N THR A 93 5.34 -5.82 0.15
CA THR A 93 5.56 -4.39 -0.12
C THR A 93 5.76 -3.64 1.20
N ARG A 94 6.91 -3.02 1.41
CA ARG A 94 7.24 -2.34 2.68
C ARG A 94 6.45 -1.03 2.82
N LEU A 95 5.97 -0.73 4.03
CA LEU A 95 5.36 0.56 4.34
C LEU A 95 6.47 1.59 4.59
N LEU A 96 6.54 2.63 3.75
CA LEU A 96 7.43 3.76 3.99
C LEU A 96 6.92 4.62 5.16
N PRO A 97 7.78 5.24 5.97
CA PRO A 97 7.31 6.24 6.94
C PRO A 97 6.52 7.38 6.26
N GLU A 98 5.56 7.98 6.97
CA GLU A 98 4.70 9.05 6.42
C GLU A 98 5.50 10.21 5.81
N ALA A 99 6.64 10.55 6.41
CA ALA A 99 7.51 11.64 5.97
C ALA A 99 8.01 11.51 4.52
N TYR A 100 7.99 10.31 3.93
CA TYR A 100 8.41 10.11 2.53
C TYR A 100 7.31 10.39 1.53
N ARG A 101 6.05 10.55 1.95
CA ARG A 101 4.92 10.74 1.02
C ARG A 101 5.11 11.97 0.15
N GLU A 102 5.45 13.11 0.75
CA GLU A 102 5.67 14.37 0.02
C GLU A 102 6.81 14.22 -1.00
N LEU A 103 7.88 13.50 -0.64
CA LEU A 103 9.01 13.24 -1.52
C LEU A 103 8.59 12.41 -2.74
N VAL A 104 7.92 11.28 -2.51
CA VAL A 104 7.44 10.38 -3.58
C VAL A 104 6.47 11.11 -4.51
N THR A 105 5.47 11.81 -3.96
CA THR A 105 4.54 12.61 -4.76
C THR A 105 5.26 13.69 -5.57
N THR A 106 6.22 14.39 -4.99
CA THR A 106 6.97 15.44 -5.70
C THR A 106 7.80 14.88 -6.86
N VAL A 107 8.34 13.67 -6.70
CA VAL A 107 9.22 13.04 -7.70
C VAL A 107 8.42 12.39 -8.83
N PHE A 108 7.36 11.66 -8.49
CA PHE A 108 6.61 10.84 -9.45
C PHE A 108 5.26 11.43 -9.87
N ASP A 109 4.83 12.53 -9.25
CA ASP A 109 3.47 13.08 -9.39
C ASP A 109 2.37 12.08 -8.98
N ASP A 110 2.75 11.05 -8.22
CA ASP A 110 1.88 9.97 -7.73
C ASP A 110 2.37 9.50 -6.35
N PRO A 111 1.61 9.72 -5.26
CA PRO A 111 1.97 9.24 -3.92
C PRO A 111 2.10 7.71 -3.83
N HIS A 112 1.44 6.96 -4.69
CA HIS A 112 1.39 5.50 -4.63
C HIS A 112 2.07 4.86 -5.85
N HIS A 113 3.06 5.56 -6.43
CA HIS A 113 3.85 5.11 -7.58
C HIS A 113 4.32 3.66 -7.41
N HIS A 114 4.06 2.80 -8.39
CA HIS A 114 4.38 1.36 -8.35
C HIS A 114 3.89 0.60 -7.10
N GLY A 115 2.84 1.06 -6.43
CA GLY A 115 2.29 0.37 -5.26
C GLY A 115 2.99 0.68 -3.94
N ILE A 116 3.73 1.80 -3.87
CA ILE A 116 4.24 2.36 -2.61
C ILE A 116 3.07 2.61 -1.64
N ARG A 117 3.31 2.37 -0.35
CA ARG A 117 2.35 2.54 0.75
C ARG A 117 3.06 3.18 1.94
N TYR A 118 2.31 3.82 2.82
CA TYR A 118 2.86 4.54 3.97
C TYR A 118 2.40 3.99 5.32
N GLN A 119 3.25 4.13 6.33
CA GLN A 119 2.90 3.83 7.72
C GLN A 119 1.73 4.71 8.16
N GLY A 120 0.78 4.11 8.89
CA GLY A 120 -0.43 4.79 9.35
C GLY A 120 -1.56 4.84 8.32
N GLU A 121 -1.33 4.43 7.07
CA GLU A 121 -2.43 4.26 6.12
C GLU A 121 -3.27 3.03 6.47
N ASN A 122 -4.59 3.21 6.34
CA ASN A 122 -5.63 2.22 6.48
C ASN A 122 -6.35 2.02 5.14
N THR A 123 -7.20 1.01 5.07
CA THR A 123 -7.97 0.70 3.86
C THR A 123 -9.45 0.96 4.08
N LYS A 124 -10.02 1.84 3.25
CA LYS A 124 -11.44 2.18 3.22
C LYS A 124 -12.17 1.35 2.16
N LEU A 125 -13.30 0.79 2.55
CA LEU A 125 -14.18 -0.04 1.74
C LEU A 125 -15.60 0.47 1.86
N GLU A 126 -16.23 0.79 0.73
CA GLU A 126 -17.64 1.17 0.67
C GLU A 126 -18.47 -0.06 0.32
N LEU A 127 -19.33 -0.48 1.26
CA LEU A 127 -20.21 -1.63 1.11
C LEU A 127 -21.61 -1.15 0.79
N VAL A 128 -22.20 -1.67 -0.28
CA VAL A 128 -23.54 -1.28 -0.75
C VAL A 128 -24.40 -2.52 -0.90
N TYR A 129 -25.59 -2.49 -0.31
CA TYR A 129 -26.66 -3.42 -0.60
C TYR A 129 -27.73 -2.73 -1.43
N CYS A 130 -28.20 -3.39 -2.49
CA CYS A 130 -29.32 -2.92 -3.31
C CYS A 130 -30.24 -4.11 -3.61
N ASP A 131 -31.53 -4.03 -3.30
CA ASP A 131 -32.49 -5.09 -3.64
C ASP A 131 -33.13 -4.87 -5.03
N ALA A 132 -33.98 -5.82 -5.46
CA ALA A 132 -34.69 -5.71 -6.73
C ALA A 132 -35.77 -4.59 -6.77
N ALA A 133 -36.13 -4.03 -5.62
CA ALA A 133 -37.01 -2.87 -5.48
C ALA A 133 -36.24 -1.54 -5.40
N SER A 134 -34.91 -1.56 -5.65
CA SER A 134 -34.01 -0.41 -5.55
C SER A 134 -33.91 0.20 -4.15
N CYS A 135 -34.20 -0.57 -3.09
CA CYS A 135 -33.84 -0.18 -1.74
C CYS A 135 -32.32 -0.28 -1.59
N GLN A 136 -31.68 0.85 -1.25
CA GLN A 136 -30.23 0.92 -1.12
C GLN A 136 -29.85 1.32 0.31
N VAL A 137 -28.99 0.51 0.92
CA VAL A 137 -28.33 0.84 2.19
C VAL A 137 -26.83 0.61 2.02
N SER A 138 -26.02 1.44 2.68
CA SER A 138 -24.57 1.38 2.57
C SER A 138 -23.89 1.49 3.92
N GLU A 139 -22.64 1.04 3.96
CA GLU A 139 -21.79 1.10 5.13
C GLU A 139 -20.33 1.30 4.72
N CYS A 140 -19.70 2.34 5.27
CA CYS A 140 -18.29 2.62 5.08
C CYS A 140 -17.48 1.88 6.15
N VAL A 141 -16.54 1.04 5.71
CA VAL A 141 -15.66 0.26 6.57
C VAL A 141 -14.22 0.67 6.35
N VAL A 142 -13.57 1.13 7.42
CA VAL A 142 -12.12 1.32 7.46
C VAL A 142 -11.49 0.18 8.24
N VAL A 143 -10.57 -0.56 7.62
CA VAL A 143 -9.79 -1.66 8.21
C VAL A 143 -8.34 -1.24 8.41
N ALA A 144 -7.70 -1.77 9.46
CA ALA A 144 -6.35 -1.37 9.82
C ALA A 144 -5.30 -1.87 8.80
N GLY A 145 -4.45 -0.96 8.34
CA GLY A 145 -3.34 -1.24 7.42
C GLY A 145 -3.64 -0.95 5.95
N ALA A 146 -2.57 -0.59 5.22
CA ALA A 146 -2.62 -0.26 3.81
C ALA A 146 -2.70 -1.52 2.95
N ILE A 147 -3.68 -1.60 2.05
CA ILE A 147 -3.80 -2.67 1.05
C ILE A 147 -2.76 -2.52 -0.07
N SER A 148 -2.28 -3.64 -0.63
CA SER A 148 -1.39 -3.66 -1.81
C SER A 148 -2.12 -3.97 -3.12
N ASN A 149 -1.46 -3.74 -4.26
CA ASN A 149 -1.99 -4.13 -5.58
C ASN A 149 -2.23 -5.64 -5.71
N ASP A 150 -1.34 -6.48 -5.15
CA ASP A 150 -1.53 -7.94 -5.16
C ASP A 150 -2.74 -8.35 -4.32
N GLN A 151 -2.94 -7.70 -3.18
CA GLN A 151 -4.09 -7.93 -2.31
C GLN A 151 -5.39 -7.47 -3.00
N LEU A 152 -5.36 -6.32 -3.68
CA LEU A 152 -6.45 -5.85 -4.53
C LEU A 152 -6.80 -6.84 -5.63
N ALA A 153 -5.79 -7.34 -6.35
CA ALA A 153 -5.97 -8.33 -7.40
C ALA A 153 -6.54 -9.65 -6.86
N LEU A 154 -6.08 -10.08 -5.67
CA LEU A 154 -6.62 -11.25 -4.99
C LEU A 154 -8.10 -11.06 -4.64
N ILE A 155 -8.45 -9.93 -4.01
CA ILE A 155 -9.84 -9.61 -3.66
C ILE A 155 -10.69 -9.59 -4.93
N ALA A 156 -10.28 -8.84 -5.96
CA ALA A 156 -10.98 -8.77 -7.24
C ALA A 156 -11.23 -10.15 -7.86
N GLY A 157 -10.24 -11.06 -7.80
CA GLY A 157 -10.36 -12.43 -8.29
C GLY A 157 -11.35 -13.32 -7.51
N LYS A 158 -11.78 -12.90 -6.31
CA LYS A 158 -12.77 -13.61 -5.48
C LYS A 158 -14.19 -13.04 -5.60
N LEU A 159 -14.35 -11.82 -6.12
CA LEU A 159 -15.66 -11.19 -6.27
C LEU A 159 -16.47 -11.84 -7.40
N GLN A 160 -17.78 -11.90 -7.23
CA GLN A 160 -18.72 -12.29 -8.28
C GLN A 160 -19.17 -11.05 -9.06
N GLN A 161 -19.37 -11.20 -10.37
CA GLN A 161 -19.89 -10.13 -11.25
C GLN A 161 -19.14 -8.79 -11.09
N GLY A 162 -17.84 -8.84 -10.82
CA GLY A 162 -16.98 -7.65 -10.73
C GLY A 162 -16.95 -6.95 -9.37
N GLY A 163 -17.96 -7.11 -8.51
CA GLY A 163 -18.03 -6.36 -7.23
C GLY A 163 -18.75 -7.06 -6.08
N LEU A 164 -19.40 -8.20 -6.32
CA LEU A 164 -20.28 -8.84 -5.35
C LEU A 164 -19.54 -9.82 -4.44
N LEU A 165 -19.90 -9.83 -3.17
CA LEU A 165 -19.41 -10.76 -2.16
C LEU A 165 -20.52 -11.09 -1.15
N ILE A 166 -20.27 -12.10 -0.31
CA ILE A 166 -21.03 -12.27 0.94
C ILE A 166 -20.18 -11.70 2.08
N ALA A 167 -20.48 -10.46 2.50
CA ALA A 167 -19.67 -9.70 3.44
C ALA A 167 -19.40 -10.46 4.75
N GLN A 168 -20.42 -11.12 5.31
CA GLN A 168 -20.32 -11.92 6.53
C GLN A 168 -19.25 -13.03 6.44
N GLN A 169 -19.05 -13.65 5.28
CA GLN A 169 -18.11 -14.76 5.12
C GLN A 169 -16.64 -14.33 5.14
N VAL A 170 -16.38 -13.04 4.93
CA VAL A 170 -15.07 -12.42 5.15
C VAL A 170 -15.04 -11.57 6.43
N GLY A 171 -16.12 -11.60 7.21
CA GLY A 171 -16.32 -10.86 8.45
C GLY A 171 -16.32 -9.34 8.27
N LEU A 172 -16.80 -8.88 7.12
CA LEU A 172 -17.28 -7.52 6.91
C LEU A 172 -18.75 -7.43 7.33
N PRO A 173 -19.25 -6.24 7.73
CA PRO A 173 -20.66 -6.06 8.06
C PRO A 173 -21.54 -6.30 6.81
N THR A 174 -22.76 -6.76 7.04
CA THR A 174 -23.77 -6.99 5.99
C THR A 174 -24.73 -5.79 5.98
N PRO A 175 -24.64 -4.85 5.02
CA PRO A 175 -25.44 -3.61 5.06
C PRO A 175 -26.95 -3.85 5.07
N SER A 176 -27.43 -4.95 4.47
CA SER A 176 -28.86 -5.29 4.46
C SER A 176 -29.45 -5.49 5.87
N LEU A 177 -28.64 -5.76 6.89
CA LEU A 177 -29.10 -5.81 8.29
C LEU A 177 -29.72 -4.49 8.76
N GLN A 178 -29.38 -3.35 8.13
CA GLN A 178 -30.01 -2.06 8.41
C GLN A 178 -31.52 -2.04 8.07
N LEU A 179 -31.98 -2.97 7.23
CA LEU A 179 -33.38 -3.17 6.88
C LEU A 179 -34.11 -4.11 7.87
N GLN A 180 -33.42 -4.65 8.88
CA GLN A 180 -34.03 -5.50 9.89
C GLN A 180 -35.19 -4.78 10.60
N GLY A 181 -36.34 -5.46 10.70
CA GLY A 181 -37.55 -4.91 11.30
C GLY A 181 -38.36 -4.00 10.38
N THR A 182 -37.91 -3.73 9.16
CA THR A 182 -38.77 -3.18 8.10
C THR A 182 -39.72 -4.27 7.60
N SER A 183 -40.94 -3.91 7.21
CA SER A 183 -41.96 -4.90 6.84
C SER A 183 -41.54 -5.66 5.58
N GLY A 184 -41.03 -6.86 5.75
CA GLY A 184 -40.71 -7.78 4.65
C GLY A 184 -39.26 -8.24 4.60
N TRP A 185 -38.32 -7.63 5.33
CA TRP A 185 -36.91 -8.03 5.22
C TRP A 185 -36.54 -9.22 6.12
N PRO A 186 -35.79 -10.22 5.63
CA PRO A 186 -35.53 -10.54 4.23
C PRO A 186 -36.77 -11.17 3.56
N SER A 187 -37.04 -10.77 2.33
CA SER A 187 -38.15 -11.20 1.48
C SER A 187 -37.65 -12.06 0.31
N GLU A 188 -38.55 -12.50 -0.58
CA GLU A 188 -38.17 -13.23 -1.80
C GLU A 188 -37.40 -12.38 -2.83
N ILE A 189 -37.43 -11.05 -2.71
CA ILE A 189 -36.70 -10.15 -3.62
C ILE A 189 -35.33 -9.74 -3.08
N ASP A 190 -35.02 -10.09 -1.82
CA ASP A 190 -33.72 -9.85 -1.20
C ASP A 190 -32.68 -10.86 -1.68
N HIS A 191 -31.41 -10.54 -1.47
CA HIS A 191 -30.30 -11.43 -1.74
C HIS A 191 -29.18 -11.25 -0.71
N VAL A 192 -28.28 -12.22 -0.67
CA VAL A 192 -27.17 -12.26 0.28
C VAL A 192 -25.99 -11.37 -0.12
N PHE A 193 -25.94 -10.95 -1.38
CA PHE A 193 -24.79 -10.24 -1.92
C PHE A 193 -24.73 -8.80 -1.44
N THR A 194 -23.52 -8.38 -1.07
CA THR A 194 -23.12 -6.99 -0.89
C THR A 194 -22.21 -6.61 -2.06
N CYS A 195 -22.24 -5.37 -2.51
CA CYS A 195 -21.33 -4.83 -3.50
C CYS A 195 -20.20 -4.07 -2.78
N LEU A 196 -18.95 -4.32 -3.16
CA LEU A 196 -17.82 -3.44 -2.89
C LEU A 196 -17.79 -2.39 -4.01
N GLU A 197 -18.30 -1.20 -3.73
CA GLU A 197 -18.57 -0.16 -4.75
C GLU A 197 -17.30 0.18 -5.57
N ALA A 198 -16.16 0.28 -4.89
CA ALA A 198 -14.88 0.57 -5.54
C ALA A 198 -14.46 -0.46 -6.61
N PHE A 199 -15.04 -1.67 -6.61
CA PHE A 199 -14.73 -2.74 -7.56
C PHE A 199 -15.73 -2.87 -8.70
N GLU A 200 -16.86 -2.16 -8.68
CA GLU A 200 -17.95 -2.33 -9.67
C GLU A 200 -17.46 -2.19 -11.13
N SER A 201 -16.49 -1.30 -11.36
CA SER A 201 -15.89 -1.04 -12.68
C SER A 201 -14.55 -1.76 -12.90
N GLY A 202 -14.15 -2.68 -12.02
CA GLY A 202 -12.84 -3.34 -11.99
C GLY A 202 -12.03 -2.98 -10.75
N ALA A 203 -10.81 -3.53 -10.62
CA ALA A 203 -9.97 -3.26 -9.46
C ALA A 203 -9.65 -1.76 -9.33
N PRO A 204 -9.86 -1.14 -8.16
CA PRO A 204 -9.60 0.27 -7.96
C PRO A 204 -8.11 0.58 -7.91
N GLN A 205 -7.76 1.86 -8.05
CA GLN A 205 -6.41 2.34 -7.73
C GLN A 205 -6.23 2.46 -6.22
N LEU A 206 -4.99 2.29 -5.74
CA LEU A 206 -4.66 2.40 -4.31
C LEU A 206 -5.07 3.75 -3.70
N SER A 207 -4.82 4.84 -4.41
CA SER A 207 -5.16 6.19 -3.97
C SER A 207 -6.65 6.42 -3.71
N ALA A 208 -7.53 5.58 -4.29
CA ALA A 208 -8.98 5.69 -4.10
C ALA A 208 -9.49 4.98 -2.83
N ILE A 209 -8.68 4.08 -2.25
CA ILE A 209 -9.11 3.22 -1.14
C ILE A 209 -8.22 3.38 0.10
N LEU A 210 -7.01 3.90 -0.04
CA LEU A 210 -6.16 4.20 1.11
C LEU A 210 -6.69 5.46 1.81
N THR A 211 -6.73 5.41 3.14
CA THR A 211 -7.18 6.52 3.99
C THR A 211 -6.30 6.65 5.23
N LEU A 212 -6.35 7.82 5.87
CA LEU A 212 -5.78 8.07 7.20
C LEU A 212 -6.84 8.01 8.31
N ASP A 213 -8.10 7.74 7.96
CA ASP A 213 -9.18 7.58 8.94
C ASP A 213 -8.88 6.42 9.90
N GLU A 214 -9.34 6.54 11.13
CA GLU A 214 -9.18 5.47 12.13
C GLU A 214 -9.94 4.19 11.73
N PRO A 215 -9.41 3.00 12.06
CA PRO A 215 -10.13 1.75 11.82
C PRO A 215 -11.50 1.74 12.53
N THR A 216 -12.53 1.43 11.76
CA THR A 216 -13.92 1.34 12.25
C THR A 216 -14.26 -0.04 12.81
N HIS A 217 -13.43 -1.04 12.50
CA HIS A 217 -13.67 -2.45 12.82
C HIS A 217 -12.38 -3.11 13.32
N ASP A 218 -12.52 -4.07 14.23
CA ASP A 218 -11.42 -4.89 14.76
C ASP A 218 -11.05 -6.02 13.76
N ILE A 219 -10.59 -5.60 12.58
CA ILE A 219 -10.04 -6.45 11.53
C ILE A 219 -8.95 -5.69 10.79
N THR A 220 -7.82 -6.35 10.57
CA THR A 220 -6.73 -5.82 9.76
C THR A 220 -6.92 -6.17 8.28
N ILE A 221 -6.26 -5.43 7.39
CA ILE A 221 -6.26 -5.74 5.96
C ILE A 221 -5.66 -7.13 5.69
N HIS A 222 -4.66 -7.55 6.46
CA HIS A 222 -4.06 -8.88 6.33
C HIS A 222 -5.06 -10.00 6.65
N GLU A 223 -5.81 -9.85 7.74
CA GLU A 223 -6.85 -10.81 8.11
C GLU A 223 -7.99 -10.84 7.10
N LEU A 224 -8.41 -9.67 6.61
CA LEU A 224 -9.44 -9.57 5.58
C LEU A 224 -9.01 -10.31 4.30
N VAL A 225 -7.80 -10.02 3.80
CA VAL A 225 -7.24 -10.70 2.62
C VAL A 225 -7.10 -12.20 2.85
N ALA A 226 -6.67 -12.63 4.03
CA ALA A 226 -6.59 -14.05 4.36
C ALA A 226 -7.96 -14.74 4.31
N ARG A 227 -9.02 -14.06 4.79
CA ARG A 227 -10.39 -14.57 4.69
C ARG A 227 -10.86 -14.65 3.24
N PHE A 228 -10.61 -13.63 2.42
CA PHE A 228 -10.89 -13.70 0.98
C PHE A 228 -10.16 -14.85 0.30
N SER A 229 -8.88 -15.05 0.62
CA SER A 229 -8.08 -16.16 0.09
C SER A 229 -8.70 -17.52 0.39
N ALA A 230 -9.24 -17.68 1.61
CA ALA A 230 -9.89 -18.90 2.08
C ALA A 230 -11.27 -19.18 1.45
N VAL A 231 -11.91 -18.20 0.80
CA VAL A 231 -13.19 -18.42 0.10
C VAL A 231 -12.93 -19.27 -1.15
N SER A 232 -13.42 -20.51 -1.14
CA SER A 232 -13.42 -21.39 -2.33
C SER A 232 -14.66 -21.15 -3.20
N ALA A 233 -15.80 -20.89 -2.57
CA ALA A 233 -17.05 -20.46 -3.17
C ALA A 233 -17.89 -19.70 -2.13
N TRP A 234 -18.69 -18.73 -2.57
CA TRP A 234 -19.63 -18.02 -1.71
C TRP A 234 -20.80 -18.91 -1.32
N ASP A 235 -21.01 -19.14 -0.03
CA ASP A 235 -22.08 -19.99 0.48
C ASP A 235 -23.39 -19.20 0.62
N VAL A 236 -24.12 -19.09 -0.49
CA VAL A 236 -25.38 -18.35 -0.56
C VAL A 236 -26.43 -18.92 0.39
N ASP A 237 -26.54 -20.25 0.47
CA ASP A 237 -27.55 -20.92 1.28
C ASP A 237 -27.30 -20.70 2.77
N ALA A 238 -26.04 -20.79 3.23
CA ALA A 238 -25.70 -20.52 4.62
C ALA A 238 -26.01 -19.08 5.01
N GLU A 239 -25.66 -18.10 4.17
CA GLU A 239 -25.95 -16.71 4.47
C GLU A 239 -27.45 -16.42 4.44
N TRP A 240 -28.19 -16.99 3.50
CA TRP A 240 -29.64 -16.84 3.44
C TRP A 240 -30.34 -17.42 4.67
N ASN A 241 -29.90 -18.60 5.12
CA ASN A 241 -30.39 -19.22 6.34
C ASN A 241 -30.08 -18.35 7.57
N ARG A 242 -28.89 -17.75 7.62
CA ARG A 242 -28.52 -16.80 8.68
C ARG A 242 -29.46 -15.58 8.68
N LEU A 243 -29.63 -14.91 7.54
CA LEU A 243 -30.50 -13.73 7.45
C LEU A 243 -31.94 -14.05 7.88
N LYS A 244 -32.49 -15.19 7.44
CA LYS A 244 -33.82 -15.67 7.85
C LYS A 244 -33.95 -16.01 9.33
N SER A 245 -32.85 -16.31 10.02
CA SER A 245 -32.86 -16.59 11.46
C SER A 245 -32.90 -15.32 12.32
N LEU A 246 -32.69 -14.14 11.72
CA LEU A 246 -32.65 -12.85 12.42
C LEU A 246 -34.03 -12.15 12.48
N VAL A 247 -35.07 -12.79 11.96
CA VAL A 247 -36.43 -12.26 11.79
C VAL A 247 -37.40 -12.88 12.78
#